data_AF-A0A4D6XSK0-F1
#
_entry.id   AF-A0A4D6XSK0-F1
#
_cell.length_a   1.000
_cell.length_b   1.000
_cell.length_c   1.000
_cell.angle_alpha   90.00
_cell.angle_beta   90.00
_cell.angle_gamma   90.00
#
_symmetry.space_group_name_H-M   'P 1'
#
loop_
_entity.id
_entity.type
_entity.pdbx_description
1 polymer ?
#
loop_
_entity_poly.entity_id
_entity_poly.type
_entity_poly.pdbx_seq_one_letter_code
_entity_poly.pdbx_strand_id
1 'polypeptide(L)' 'MTKYILNFFIKKIIKKIHISYYDIILGGFFGIFRGLLLVFLLLFVFNYMNKNSYNYYLNNSILISIFLKFIKYFLSF' A
#
# COMPACT_ATOMS: atom_id res chain seq x y z
N MET A 1 2.20 18.17 -42.75
CA MET A 1 0.82 18.26 -42.22
C MET A 1 0.48 17.10 -41.28
N THR A 2 0.72 15.86 -41.67
CA THR A 2 0.51 14.63 -40.85
C THR A 2 1.23 14.63 -39.51
N LYS A 3 2.50 15.06 -39.44
CA LYS A 3 3.26 15.16 -38.17
C LYS A 3 2.61 16.06 -37.11
N TYR A 4 1.99 17.16 -37.52
CA TYR A 4 1.33 18.09 -36.60
C TYR A 4 0.04 17.52 -36.02
N ILE A 5 -0.72 16.81 -36.86
CA ILE A 5 -1.96 16.13 -36.46
C ILE A 5 -1.63 15.01 -35.46
N LEU A 6 -0.60 14.21 -35.74
CA LEU A 6 -0.17 13.13 -34.85
C LEU A 6 0.29 13.67 -33.48
N ASN A 7 1.07 14.75 -33.48
CA ASN A 7 1.56 15.39 -32.26
C ASN A 7 0.42 16.01 -31.43
N PHE A 8 -0.64 16.52 -32.09
CA PHE A 8 -1.83 17.03 -31.42
C PHE A 8 -2.63 15.92 -30.73
N PHE A 9 -2.84 14.78 -31.39
CA PHE A 9 -3.49 13.62 -30.77
C PHE A 9 -2.68 13.06 -29.60
N ILE A 10 -1.35 12.96 -29.74
CA ILE A 10 -0.47 12.50 -28.65
C ILE A 10 -0.52 13.46 -27.45
N LYS A 11 -0.41 14.78 -27.66
CA LYS A 11 -0.58 15.76 -26.58
C LYS A 11 -1.95 15.68 -25.93
N LYS A 12 -3.01 15.46 -26.71
CA LYS A 12 -4.38 15.34 -26.21
C LYS A 12 -4.57 14.05 -25.41
N ILE A 13 -3.93 12.96 -25.80
CA ILE A 13 -3.90 11.69 -25.06
C ILE A 13 -3.11 11.85 -23.76
N ILE A 14 -1.89 12.42 -23.78
CA ILE A 14 -1.09 12.69 -22.58
C ILE A 14 -1.85 13.60 -21.60
N LYS A 15 -2.55 14.63 -22.11
CA LYS A 15 -3.35 15.55 -21.32
C LYS A 15 -4.70 14.97 -20.86
N LYS A 16 -5.19 13.90 -21.48
CA LYS A 16 -6.44 13.20 -21.10
C LYS A 16 -6.16 12.02 -20.15
N ILE A 17 -4.99 11.40 -20.30
CA ILE A 17 -4.35 10.49 -19.33
C ILE A 17 -3.72 11.30 -18.18
N HIS A 18 -4.20 12.53 -17.92
CA HIS A 18 -4.07 13.23 -16.64
C HIS A 18 -4.66 12.45 -15.45
N ILE A 19 -4.84 11.13 -15.55
CA ILE A 19 -4.56 10.21 -14.45
C ILE A 19 -3.07 10.40 -14.17
N SER A 20 -2.78 11.41 -13.36
CA SER A 20 -1.45 11.76 -12.94
C SER A 20 -0.81 10.46 -12.50
N TYR A 21 0.42 10.14 -12.94
CA TYR A 21 1.16 9.04 -12.30
C TYR A 21 1.09 9.15 -10.77
N TYR A 22 1.04 10.39 -10.27
CA TYR A 22 0.71 10.75 -8.90
C TYR A 22 -0.61 10.17 -8.36
N ASP A 23 -1.72 10.17 -9.11
CA ASP A 23 -3.00 9.60 -8.66
C ASP A 23 -2.94 8.07 -8.55
N ILE A 24 -2.23 7.41 -9.46
CA ILE A 24 -1.99 5.96 -9.40
C ILE A 24 -1.08 5.64 -8.21
N ILE A 25 0.00 6.41 -8.03
CA ILE A 25 0.93 6.25 -6.90
C ILE A 25 0.21 6.52 -5.57
N LEU A 26 -0.58 7.59 -5.48
CA LEU A 26 -1.37 7.93 -4.31
C LEU A 26 -2.42 6.86 -4.05
N GLY A 27 -3.17 6.42 -5.06
CA GLY A 27 -4.14 5.35 -4.94
C GLY A 27 -3.52 4.03 -4.47
N GLY A 28 -2.36 3.67 -5.02
CA GLY A 28 -1.57 2.51 -4.58
C GLY A 28 -1.10 2.66 -3.13
N PHE A 29 -0.59 3.83 -2.76
CA PHE A 29 -0.14 4.13 -1.40
C PHE A 29 -1.29 4.06 -0.39
N PHE A 30 -2.43 4.67 -0.70
CA PHE A 30 -3.65 4.58 0.11
C PHE A 30 -4.18 3.15 0.20
N GLY A 31 -4.09 2.37 -0.88
CA GLY A 31 -4.45 0.96 -0.90
C GLY A 31 -3.58 0.13 0.03
N ILE A 32 -2.26 0.29 -0.06
CA ILE A 32 -1.28 -0.37 0.83
C ILE A 32 -1.56 0.05 2.27
N PHE A 33 -1.69 1.34 2.55
CA PHE A 33 -1.97 1.86 3.88
C PHE A 33 -3.24 1.26 4.48
N ARG A 34 -4.32 1.19 3.70
CA ARG A 34 -5.59 0.59 4.14
C ARG A 34 -5.44 -0.92 4.41
N GLY A 35 -4.68 -1.63 3.59
CA GLY A 35 -4.36 -3.05 3.80
C GLY A 35 -3.58 -3.28 5.10
N LEU A 36 -2.54 -2.47 5.34
CA LEU A 36 -1.75 -2.53 6.57
C LEU A 36 -2.60 -2.25 7.81
N LEU A 37 -3.49 -1.26 7.74
CA LEU A 37 -4.41 -0.91 8.83
C LEU A 37 -5.37 -2.07 9.16
N LEU A 38 -5.86 -2.78 8.15
CA LEU A 38 -6.75 -3.93 8.31
C LEU A 38 -6.03 -5.12 8.96
N VAL A 39 -4.79 -5.41 8.54
CA VAL A 39 -3.93 -6.42 9.16
C VAL A 39 -3.65 -6.08 10.63
N PHE A 40 -3.40 -4.80 10.93
CA PHE A 40 -3.18 -4.34 12.30
C PHE A 40 -4.40 -4.55 13.20
N LEU A 41 -5.59 -4.19 12.72
CA LEU A 41 -6.86 -4.43 13.43
C LEU A 41 -7.08 -5.93 13.70
N LEU A 42 -6.86 -6.78 12.71
CA LEU A 42 -6.99 -8.23 12.89
C LEU A 42 -6.01 -8.74 13.95
N LEU A 43 -4.73 -8.38 13.85
CA LEU A 43 -3.72 -8.78 14.84
C LEU A 43 -4.08 -8.29 16.25
N PHE A 44 -4.62 -7.09 16.38
CA PHE A 44 -5.07 -6.53 17.65
C PHE A 44 -6.21 -7.37 18.26
N VAL A 45 -7.22 -7.71 17.46
CA VAL A 45 -8.33 -8.58 17.89
C VAL A 45 -7.84 -9.98 18.27
N PHE A 46 -6.95 -10.57 17.46
CA PHE A 46 -6.38 -11.89 17.74
C PHE A 46 -5.56 -11.91 19.04
N ASN A 47 -4.77 -10.87 19.29
CA ASN A 47 -4.01 -10.74 20.53
C ASN A 47 -4.93 -10.65 21.77
N TYR A 48 -6.05 -9.95 21.65
CA TYR A 48 -7.04 -9.84 22.72
C TYR A 48 -7.76 -11.17 22.99
N MET A 49 -8.10 -11.92 21.95
CA MET A 49 -8.85 -13.18 22.06
C MET A 49 -8.00 -14.34 22.57
N ASN A 50 -6.76 -14.51 22.08
CA ASN A 50 -5.91 -15.62 22.49
C ASN A 50 -4.42 -15.30 22.34
N LYS A 51 -3.81 -14.89 23.45
CA LYS A 51 -2.42 -14.44 23.51
C LYS A 51 -1.39 -15.54 23.22
N ASN A 52 -1.67 -16.79 23.59
CA ASN A 52 -0.75 -17.90 23.34
C ASN A 52 -0.70 -18.26 21.85
N SER A 53 -1.86 -18.37 21.22
CA SER A 53 -1.94 -18.60 19.77
C SER A 53 -1.39 -17.41 18.98
N TYR A 54 -1.62 -16.18 19.45
CA TYR A 54 -1.04 -14.98 18.87
C TYR A 54 0.49 -15.00 18.87
N ASN A 55 1.12 -15.30 20.02
CA ASN A 55 2.59 -15.39 20.10
C ASN A 55 3.17 -16.49 19.20
N TYR A 56 2.49 -17.64 19.12
CA TYR A 56 2.87 -18.70 18.19
C TYR A 56 2.79 -18.24 16.73
N TYR A 57 1.72 -17.51 16.37
CA TYR A 57 1.53 -16.99 15.03
C TYR A 57 2.56 -15.92 14.66
N LEU A 58 2.90 -15.04 15.61
CA LEU A 58 3.96 -14.03 15.44
C LEU A 58 5.33 -14.66 15.19
N ASN A 59 5.67 -15.71 15.96
CA ASN A 59 6.99 -16.33 15.89
C ASN A 59 7.17 -17.18 14.63
N ASN A 60 6.10 -17.77 14.10
CA ASN A 60 6.16 -18.64 12.93
C ASN A 60 5.84 -17.94 11.60
N SER A 61 5.29 -16.72 11.63
CA SER A 61 4.94 -15.97 10.41
C SER A 61 6.02 -14.95 10.04
N ILE A 62 6.82 -15.28 9.03
CA ILE A 62 7.85 -14.39 8.47
C ILE A 62 7.24 -13.03 8.04
N LEU A 63 6.08 -13.06 7.40
CA LEU A 63 5.43 -11.87 6.86
C LEU A 63 4.98 -10.90 7.97
N ILE A 64 4.45 -11.43 9.07
CA ILE A 64 4.03 -10.62 10.22
C ILE A 64 5.24 -10.09 10.99
N SER A 65 6.30 -10.89 11.12
CA SER A 65 7.56 -10.47 11.73
C SER A 65 8.18 -9.27 10.98
N ILE A 66 8.20 -9.32 9.64
CA ILE A 66 8.66 -8.20 8.79
C ILE A 66 7.75 -6.98 8.95
N PHE A 67 6.43 -7.19 8.94
CA PHE A 67 5.44 -6.11 9.12
C PHE A 67 5.60 -5.39 10.47
N LEU A 68 5.74 -6.14 11.58
CA LEU A 68 5.95 -5.57 12.91
C LEU A 68 7.28 -4.83 13.03
N LYS A 69 8.35 -5.33 12.40
CA LYS A 69 9.62 -4.60 12.32
C LYS A 69 9.46 -3.29 11.58
N PHE A 70 8.78 -3.29 10.43
CA PHE A 70 8.53 -2.08 9.65
C PHE A 70 7.75 -1.03 10.46
N ILE A 71 6.70 -1.45 11.17
CA ILE A 71 5.95 -0.57 12.08
C ILE A 71 6.84 -0.04 13.20
N LYS A 72 7.66 -0.90 13.82
CA LYS A 72 8.57 -0.47 14.90
C LYS A 72 9.56 0.57 14.42
N TYR A 73 10.10 0.43 13.21
CA TYR A 73 10.96 1.45 12.60
C TYR A 73 10.20 2.76 12.34
N PHE A 74 8.96 2.68 11.83
CA PHE A 74 8.15 3.86 11.55
C PHE A 74 7.76 4.64 12.83
N LEU A 75 7.42 3.93 13.92
CA LEU A 75 7.04 4.55 15.21
C LEU A 75 8.24 5.02 16.04
N SER A 76 9.46 4.57 15.71
CA SER A 76 10.68 4.94 16.43
C SER A 76 11.33 6.22 15.89
N PHE A 77 10.78 6.83 14.84
CA PHE A 77 11.19 8.11 14.27
C PHE A 77 10.24 9.21 14.75
#